data_AF-A0A4R4YDY2-F1
#
_entry.id   AF-A0A4R4YDY2-F1
#
_cell.length_a   1.000
_cell.length_b   1.000
_cell.length_c   1.000
_cell.angle_alpha   90.00
_cell.angle_beta   90.00
_cell.angle_gamma   90.00
#
_symmetry.space_group_name_H-M   'P 1'
#
loop_
_entity.id
_entity.type
_entity.pdbx_description
1 polymer ?
#
loop_
_entity_poly.entity_id
_entity_poly.type
_entity_poly.pdbx_seq_one_letter_code
_entity_poly.pdbx_strand_id
1 'polypeptide(L)' 'MHACSDLPRTQVFPGRSTKSLHNPEQCVEVGTAPNVNGVRDTKDRDGAVLTFPAPRWSAFIDAVNGGQFDR' A
#
# COMPACT_ATOMS: atom_id res chain seq x y z
N MET A 1 19.30 4.20 5.95
CA MET A 1 17.89 4.42 5.58
C MET A 1 17.83 4.61 4.07
N HIS A 2 17.40 3.59 3.32
CA HIS A 2 17.27 3.70 1.85
C HIS A 2 15.94 4.38 1.50
N ALA A 3 15.94 5.26 0.50
CA ALA A 3 14.72 5.88 0.01
C ALA A 3 13.93 4.89 -0.85
N CYS A 4 12.60 5.07 -0.94
CA CYS A 4 11.72 4.20 -1.75
C CYS A 4 12.10 4.22 -3.27
N SER A 5 12.81 5.26 -3.70
CA SER A 5 13.39 5.40 -5.03
C SER A 5 14.49 4.38 -5.34
N ASP A 6 15.17 3.86 -4.30
CA ASP A 6 16.43 3.13 -4.45
C ASP A 6 16.22 1.61 -4.58
N LEU A 7 14.99 1.13 -4.40
CA LEU A 7 14.67 -0.30 -4.40
C LEU A 7 14.22 -0.80 -5.79
N PRO A 8 14.74 -1.95 -6.26
CA PRO A 8 14.37 -2.54 -7.55
C PRO A 8 12.88 -2.88 -7.59
N ARG A 9 12.23 -2.61 -8.74
CA ARG A 9 10.77 -2.59 -8.91
C ARG A 9 10.11 -3.97 -8.99
N THR A 10 10.82 -5.05 -8.69
CA THR A 10 10.42 -6.40 -9.06
C THR A 10 10.08 -7.25 -7.84
N GLN A 11 8.77 -7.35 -7.56
CA GLN A 11 8.03 -8.57 -7.20
C GLN A 11 6.63 -8.17 -6.74
N VAL A 12 5.66 -8.15 -7.66
CA VAL A 12 4.32 -7.62 -7.44
C VAL A 12 3.31 -8.75 -7.73
N PHE A 13 2.51 -9.12 -6.72
CA PHE A 13 1.20 -9.74 -6.94
C PHE A 13 0.44 -8.90 -7.97
N PRO A 14 -0.31 -9.46 -8.94
CA PRO A 14 -0.89 -8.69 -10.03
C PRO A 14 -1.77 -7.55 -9.48
N GLY A 15 -1.21 -6.34 -9.45
CA GLY A 15 -1.72 -5.20 -8.69
C GLY A 15 -0.86 -3.97 -8.97
N ARG A 16 -1.50 -2.81 -9.06
CA ARG A 16 -0.86 -1.55 -9.47
C ARG A 16 -0.03 -0.99 -8.32
N SER A 17 1.30 -0.94 -8.45
CA SER A 17 2.15 -0.20 -7.51
C SER A 17 2.16 1.29 -7.88
N THR A 18 1.64 2.15 -7.01
CA THR A 18 1.67 3.61 -7.19
C THR A 18 2.86 4.19 -6.43
N LYS A 19 3.83 4.80 -7.12
CA LYS A 19 4.93 5.56 -6.50
C LYS A 19 4.71 7.05 -6.73
N SER A 20 4.75 7.86 -5.68
CA SER A 20 4.77 9.32 -5.79
C SER A 20 6.17 9.82 -6.17
N LEU A 21 6.35 10.33 -7.39
CA LEU A 21 7.63 10.89 -7.86
C LEU A 21 8.10 12.11 -7.05
N HIS A 22 7.20 12.78 -6.34
CA HIS A 22 7.48 14.01 -5.58
C HIS A 22 7.62 13.80 -4.06
N ASN A 23 7.38 12.60 -3.54
CA ASN A 23 7.46 12.29 -2.11
C ASN A 23 8.20 10.95 -1.91
N PRO A 24 9.53 10.96 -1.79
CA PRO A 24 10.36 9.74 -1.67
C PRO A 24 10.12 8.94 -0.37
N GLU A 25 9.30 9.48 0.54
CA GLU A 25 8.95 8.95 1.86
C GLU A 25 7.73 8.01 1.85
N GLN A 26 6.91 7.97 0.80
CA GLN A 26 5.70 7.13 0.75
C GLN A 26 6.07 5.67 0.41
N CYS A 27 6.22 4.86 1.45
CA CYS A 27 6.81 3.52 1.40
C CYS A 27 5.78 2.41 1.56
N VAL A 28 4.62 2.53 0.92
CA VAL A 28 3.58 1.51 1.02
C VAL A 28 3.16 1.06 -0.36
N GLU A 29 3.07 -0.26 -0.55
CA GLU A 29 2.50 -0.87 -1.73
C GLU A 29 1.21 -1.59 -1.37
N VAL A 30 0.21 -1.46 -2.26
CA VAL A 30 -1.09 -2.11 -2.11
C VAL A 30 -1.30 -3.07 -3.29
N GLY A 31 -1.68 -4.31 -3.00
CA GLY A 31 -2.09 -5.31 -3.97
C GLY A 31 -3.55 -5.71 -3.77
N THR A 32 -4.27 -5.95 -4.87
CA THR A 32 -5.68 -6.34 -4.82
C THR A 32 -5.87 -7.72 -5.43
N ALA A 33 -6.66 -8.56 -4.76
CA ALA A 33 -7.16 -9.83 -5.24
C ALA A 33 -8.68 -9.90 -4.99
N PRO A 34 -9.43 -10.86 -5.58
CA PRO A 34 -10.90 -10.83 -5.60
C PRO A 34 -11.59 -10.59 -4.25
N ASN A 35 -11.02 -11.09 -3.15
CA ASN A 35 -11.63 -10.97 -1.81
C ASN A 35 -10.73 -10.29 -0.77
N VAL A 36 -9.53 -9.84 -1.15
CA VAL A 36 -8.52 -9.36 -0.20
C VAL A 36 -7.65 -8.26 -0.79
N ASN A 37 -7.28 -7.31 0.04
CA ASN A 37 -6.26 -6.30 -0.25
C ASN A 37 -5.06 -6.53 0.66
N GLY A 38 -3.87 -6.58 0.08
CA GLY A 38 -2.60 -6.69 0.78
C GLY A 38 -1.88 -5.35 0.83
N VAL A 39 -1.29 -5.02 1.96
CA VAL A 39 -0.51 -3.79 2.18
C VAL A 39 0.84 -4.18 2.76
N ARG A 40 1.93 -3.69 2.17
CA ARG A 40 3.30 -3.94 2.69
C ARG A 40 4.13 -2.68 2.71
N ASP A 41 5.07 -2.62 3.65
CA ASP A 41 6.12 -1.62 3.64
C ASP A 41 7.09 -1.92 2.48
N THR A 42 7.35 -0.91 1.68
CA THR A 42 8.30 -0.98 0.58
C THR A 42 9.74 -1.05 1.07
N LYS A 43 10.04 -0.44 2.22
CA LYS A 43 11.38 -0.42 2.84
C LYS A 43 11.72 -1.75 3.52
N ASP A 44 10.71 -2.50 3.95
CA ASP A 44 10.86 -3.81 4.60
C ASP A 44 10.25 -4.91 3.71
N ARG A 45 10.98 -5.27 2.64
CA ARG A 45 10.51 -6.21 1.61
C ARG A 45 10.29 -7.63 2.13
N ASP A 46 11.08 -8.02 3.11
CA ASP A 46 11.01 -9.33 3.76
C ASP A 46 10.06 -9.32 4.97
N GLY A 47 9.51 -8.15 5.29
CA GLY A 47 8.53 -7.93 6.35
C GLY A 47 7.15 -8.50 6.03
N ALA A 48 6.28 -8.45 7.03
CA ALA A 48 4.93 -8.99 6.93
C ALA A 48 4.03 -8.17 5.98
N VAL A 49 3.14 -8.87 5.27
CA VAL A 49 2.06 -8.25 4.49
C VAL A 49 0.80 -8.19 5.36
N LEU A 50 0.26 -6.99 5.56
CA LEU A 50 -1.05 -6.81 6.19
C LEU A 50 -2.15 -7.16 5.17
N THR A 51 -3.16 -7.92 5.58
CA THR A 51 -4.27 -8.33 4.69
C THR A 51 -5.61 -7.90 5.24
N PHE A 52 -6.46 -7.39 4.34
CA PHE A 52 -7.78 -6.88 4.67
C PHE A 52 -8.82 -7.47 3.71
N PRO A 53 -9.97 -7.97 4.19
CA PRO A 53 -11.07 -8.35 3.31
C PRO A 53 -11.51 -7.18 2.44
N ALA A 54 -11.85 -7.45 1.18
CA ALA A 54 -12.31 -6.46 0.21
C ALA A 54 -13.37 -5.47 0.77
N PRO A 55 -14.45 -5.90 1.43
CA PRO A 55 -15.47 -4.95 1.93
C PRO A 55 -14.93 -4.02 3.03
N ARG A 56 -13.99 -4.49 3.86
CA ARG A 56 -13.39 -3.66 4.91
C ARG A 56 -12.42 -2.64 4.33
N TRP A 57 -11.68 -3.02 3.29
CA TRP A 57 -10.80 -2.10 2.59
C TRP A 57 -11.60 -0.98 1.92
N SER A 58 -12.71 -1.30 1.23
CA SER A 58 -13.60 -0.28 0.66
C SER A 58 -14.15 0.67 1.71
N ALA A 59 -14.69 0.14 2.82
CA ALA A 59 -15.20 0.98 3.91
C ALA A 59 -14.11 1.89 4.52
N PHE A 60 -12.88 1.40 4.62
CA PHE A 60 -11.74 2.20 5.06
C PHE A 60 -11.45 3.37 4.10
N ILE A 61 -11.43 3.12 2.79
CA ILE A 61 -11.20 4.17 1.79
C ILE A 61 -12.33 5.21 1.82
N ASP A 62 -13.58 4.78 1.94
CA ASP A 62 -14.73 5.69 2.06
C ASP A 62 -14.63 6.56 3.31
N ALA A 63 -14.22 5.98 4.44
CA ALA A 63 -13.99 6.70 5.70
C ALA A 63 -12.86 7.73 5.59
N VAL A 64 -11.74 7.38 4.95
CA VAL A 64 -10.63 8.30 4.68
C VAL A 64 -11.10 9.46 3.80
N ASN A 65 -11.79 9.18 2.71
CA ASN A 65 -12.30 10.21 1.81
C ASN A 65 -13.37 11.10 2.47
N GLY A 66 -14.11 10.55 3.44
CA GLY A 66 -15.07 11.28 4.27
C GLY A 66 -14.42 12.11 5.39
N GLY A 67 -13.09 12.11 5.51
CA GLY A 67 -12.36 12.85 6.53
C GLY A 67 -12.53 12.31 7.96
N GLN A 68 -12.98 11.04 8.11
CA GLN A 68 -13.21 10.43 9.42
C GLN A 68 -11.93 10.39 10.29
N PHE A 69 -10.76 10.44 9.65
CA PHE A 69 -9.46 10.31 10.29
C PHE A 69 -8.62 11.61 10.25
N ASP A 70 -9.20 12.76 9.90
CA ASP A 70 -8.47 14.03 9.74
C ASP A 70 -8.19 14.78 11.06
N ARG A 71 -8.37 14.13 12.20
CA ARG A 71 -8.21 14.72 13.54
C ARG A 71 -6.80 14.56 14.10
#